data_AF-A0A2E7SI75-F1
#
_entry.id   AF-A0A2E7SI75-F1
#
_cell.length_a   1.000
_cell.length_b   1.000
_cell.length_c   1.000
_cell.angle_alpha   90.00
_cell.angle_beta   90.00
_cell.angle_gamma   90.00
#
_symmetry.space_group_name_H-M   'P 1'
#
loop_
_entity.id
_entity.type
_entity.pdbx_description
1 polymer ?
#
loop_
_entity_poly.entity_id
_entity_poly.type
_entity_poly.pdbx_seq_one_letter_code
_entity_poly.pdbx_strand_id
1 'polypeptide(L)'
;MFGIYRMDDPNQLWGGIPESWRSLNTACMFFSAAGFLIMWWFYLYHWDSAVVETIQWPWSDGVDGGHTRLLISFLLVTIPSMFWLELTAFHMSNDSTFSQVLVIGCLWLVCLGNILLGLLAWGAHQQGIASDTIWPIIGAAMLAIQVIGNDGIIWVVKYPW
;
A
#
# COMPACT_ATOMS: atom_id res chain seq x y z
N MET A 1 16.82 -8.20 0.38
CA MET A 1 16.19 -8.52 -0.93
C MET A 1 16.96 -9.65 -1.57
N PHE A 2 16.36 -10.83 -1.66
CA PHE A 2 16.99 -12.00 -2.29
C PHE A 2 16.88 -11.97 -3.83
N GLY A 3 15.85 -11.32 -4.41
CA GLY A 3 15.68 -11.16 -5.86
C GLY A 3 16.73 -10.29 -6.57
N ILE A 4 17.19 -9.18 -5.95
CA ILE A 4 18.19 -8.28 -6.57
C ILE A 4 19.53 -9.00 -6.83
N TYR A 5 19.92 -9.95 -5.96
CA TYR A 5 21.18 -10.69 -6.09
C TYR A 5 21.15 -11.76 -7.19
N ARG A 6 19.96 -12.10 -7.72
CA ARG A 6 19.78 -13.11 -8.76
C ARG A 6 19.68 -12.54 -10.17
N MET A 7 19.62 -11.23 -10.31
CA MET A 7 19.46 -10.59 -11.61
C MET A 7 20.80 -10.14 -12.16
N ASP A 8 21.06 -10.50 -13.41
CA ASP A 8 22.28 -10.11 -14.13
C ASP A 8 22.37 -8.58 -14.33
N ASP A 9 21.22 -7.89 -14.43
CA ASP A 9 21.13 -6.43 -14.45
C ASP A 9 19.94 -5.91 -13.62
N PRO A 10 20.18 -5.39 -12.39
CA PRO A 10 19.15 -4.80 -11.54
C PRO A 10 18.42 -3.61 -12.17
N ASN A 11 18.96 -2.98 -13.21
CA ASN A 11 18.26 -1.89 -13.90
C ASN A 11 17.00 -2.36 -14.61
N GLN A 12 16.92 -3.65 -14.97
CA GLN A 12 15.76 -4.20 -15.64
C GLN A 12 14.52 -4.22 -14.74
N LEU A 13 14.71 -4.31 -13.41
CA LEU A 13 13.58 -4.22 -12.46
C LEU A 13 12.86 -2.90 -12.56
N TRP A 14 13.52 -1.80 -12.97
CA TRP A 14 12.87 -0.50 -13.12
C TRP A 14 11.93 -0.42 -14.33
N GLY A 15 11.78 -1.49 -15.13
CA GLY A 15 10.74 -1.57 -16.15
C GLY A 15 10.78 -0.45 -17.20
N GLY A 16 11.98 0.05 -17.52
CA GLY A 16 12.14 1.17 -18.46
C GLY A 16 11.79 2.56 -17.89
N ILE A 17 11.58 2.71 -16.57
CA ILE A 17 11.45 4.03 -15.93
C ILE A 17 12.75 4.83 -16.15
N PRO A 18 12.67 6.05 -16.71
CA PRO A 18 13.83 6.91 -16.92
C PRO A 18 14.59 7.15 -15.61
N GLU A 19 15.91 7.22 -15.69
CA GLU A 19 16.75 7.43 -14.50
C GLU A 19 16.41 8.71 -13.75
N SER A 20 15.99 9.76 -14.46
CA SER A 20 15.53 11.03 -13.88
C SER A 20 14.28 10.90 -12.99
N TRP A 21 13.49 9.84 -13.14
CA TRP A 21 12.28 9.59 -12.34
C TRP A 21 12.56 8.70 -11.12
N ARG A 22 13.71 8.03 -11.06
CA ARG A 22 14.05 7.11 -9.97
C ARG A 22 14.19 7.81 -8.62
N SER A 23 14.80 9.00 -8.61
CA SER A 23 14.93 9.83 -7.41
C SER A 23 13.58 10.30 -6.88
N LEU A 24 12.67 10.72 -7.77
CA LEU A 24 11.30 11.09 -7.41
C LEU A 24 10.53 9.89 -6.86
N ASN A 25 10.62 8.72 -7.50
CA ASN A 25 9.98 7.49 -7.01
C ASN A 25 10.51 7.12 -5.61
N THR A 26 11.83 7.18 -5.41
CA THR A 26 12.43 6.92 -4.10
C THR A 26 11.96 7.93 -3.04
N ALA A 27 11.82 9.21 -3.38
CA ALA A 27 11.27 10.21 -2.47
C ALA A 27 9.80 9.89 -2.11
N CYS A 28 8.98 9.47 -3.08
CA CYS A 28 7.62 9.01 -2.84
C CYS A 28 7.57 7.78 -1.90
N MET A 29 8.52 6.85 -2.00
CA MET A 29 8.62 5.71 -1.08
C MET A 29 8.83 6.16 0.37
N PHE A 30 9.75 7.10 0.62
CA PHE A 30 9.96 7.65 1.96
C PHE A 30 8.76 8.42 2.48
N PHE A 31 8.11 9.20 1.62
CA PHE A 31 6.90 9.94 1.96
C PHE A 31 5.75 8.99 2.34
N SER A 32 5.57 7.93 1.55
CA SER A 32 4.63 6.85 1.81
C SER A 32 4.94 6.10 3.11
N ALA A 33 6.20 5.78 3.39
CA ALA A 33 6.63 5.16 4.63
C ALA A 33 6.32 6.03 5.85
N ALA A 34 6.53 7.35 5.75
CA ALA A 34 6.13 8.28 6.80
C ALA A 34 4.60 8.28 7.00
N GLY A 35 3.82 8.24 5.92
CA GLY A 35 2.36 8.12 5.97
C GLY A 35 1.88 6.85 6.66
N PHE A 36 2.50 5.73 6.33
CA PHE A 36 2.26 4.44 6.98
C PHE A 36 2.55 4.51 8.49
N LEU A 37 3.70 5.08 8.89
CA LEU A 37 4.07 5.24 10.29
C LEU A 37 3.12 6.15 11.06
N ILE A 38 2.58 7.20 10.44
CA ILE A 38 1.54 8.04 11.05
C ILE A 38 0.32 7.17 11.37
N MET A 39 -0.23 6.44 10.39
CA MET A 39 -1.38 5.56 10.65
C MET A 39 -1.06 4.53 11.75
N TRP A 40 0.12 3.92 11.70
CA TRP A 40 0.56 2.91 12.66
C TRP A 40 0.65 3.45 14.09
N TRP A 41 1.21 4.65 14.24
CA TRP A 41 1.26 5.35 15.53
C TRP A 41 -0.14 5.54 16.11
N PHE A 42 -1.08 6.03 15.29
CA PHE A 42 -2.43 6.33 15.77
C PHE A 42 -3.20 5.08 16.17
N TYR A 43 -3.25 4.06 15.30
CA TYR A 43 -4.04 2.86 15.56
C TYR A 43 -3.48 1.94 16.64
N LEU A 44 -2.16 1.90 16.85
CA LEU A 44 -1.55 0.93 17.77
C LEU A 44 -1.11 1.53 19.10
N TYR A 45 -0.83 2.83 19.15
CA TYR A 45 -0.17 3.43 20.31
C TYR A 45 -0.89 4.68 20.83
N HIS A 46 -1.44 5.51 19.95
CA HIS A 46 -2.01 6.79 20.36
C HIS A 46 -3.46 6.68 20.83
N TRP A 47 -4.30 5.99 20.05
CA TRP A 47 -5.69 5.78 20.40
C TRP A 47 -5.85 4.60 21.35
N ASP A 48 -6.84 4.71 22.25
CA ASP A 48 -7.22 3.59 23.10
C ASP A 48 -7.66 2.41 22.23
N SER A 49 -7.14 1.22 22.52
CA SER A 49 -7.47 0.00 21.78
C SER A 49 -8.98 -0.28 21.77
N ALA A 50 -9.70 0.04 22.85
CA ALA A 50 -11.15 -0.10 22.91
C ALA A 50 -11.86 0.82 21.90
N VAL A 51 -11.31 2.02 21.66
CA VAL A 51 -11.83 2.97 20.68
C VAL A 51 -11.48 2.53 19.26
N VAL A 52 -10.29 1.98 19.04
CA VAL A 52 -9.91 1.43 17.72
C VAL A 52 -10.83 0.28 17.32
N GLU A 53 -11.26 -0.54 18.28
CA GLU A 53 -12.18 -1.66 18.03
C GLU A 53 -13.56 -1.20 17.53
N THR A 54 -14.00 0.02 17.84
CA THR A 54 -15.31 0.53 17.40
C THR A 54 -15.31 1.06 15.97
N ILE A 55 -14.14 1.27 15.36
CA ILE A 55 -14.04 1.91 14.04
C ILE A 55 -14.69 1.03 12.95
N GLN A 56 -15.59 1.63 12.18
CA GLN A 56 -16.31 0.97 11.10
C GLN A 56 -15.87 1.54 9.74
N TRP A 57 -15.90 0.71 8.71
CA TRP A 57 -15.93 1.21 7.33
C TRP A 57 -17.30 1.84 7.03
N PRO A 58 -17.40 2.73 6.03
CA PRO A 58 -18.63 3.47 5.74
C PRO A 58 -19.87 2.61 5.42
N TRP A 59 -19.69 1.35 5.05
CA TRP A 59 -20.77 0.40 4.72
C TRP A 59 -20.98 -0.68 5.80
N SER A 60 -20.32 -0.57 6.94
CA SER A 60 -20.40 -1.55 8.02
C SER A 60 -21.26 -0.98 9.15
N ASP A 61 -22.29 -1.71 9.53
CA ASP A 61 -23.09 -1.43 10.72
C ASP A 61 -22.55 -2.28 11.88
N GLY A 62 -22.21 -1.64 13.00
CA GLY A 62 -21.68 -2.35 14.16
C GLY A 62 -20.95 -1.46 15.15
N VAL A 63 -20.54 -2.06 16.26
CA VAL A 63 -19.78 -1.40 17.35
C VAL A 63 -18.43 -2.08 17.62
N ASP A 64 -18.08 -3.11 16.84
CA ASP A 64 -16.89 -3.95 17.00
C ASP A 64 -16.23 -4.30 15.66
N GLY A 65 -15.08 -4.98 15.71
CA GLY A 65 -14.33 -5.50 14.57
C GLY A 65 -13.29 -4.55 13.99
N GLY A 66 -13.06 -3.39 14.59
CA GLY A 66 -12.11 -2.39 14.09
C GLY A 66 -10.68 -2.93 13.94
N HIS A 67 -10.18 -3.73 14.89
CA HIS A 67 -8.86 -4.36 14.75
C HIS A 67 -8.83 -5.39 13.61
N THR A 68 -9.92 -6.12 13.37
CA THR A 68 -10.00 -7.07 12.25
C THR A 68 -9.93 -6.34 10.92
N ARG A 69 -10.65 -5.21 10.79
CA ARG A 69 -10.59 -4.36 9.58
C ARG A 69 -9.20 -3.77 9.38
N LEU A 70 -8.56 -3.31 10.45
CA LEU A 70 -7.17 -2.84 10.43
C LEU A 70 -6.23 -3.95 9.94
N LEU A 71 -6.36 -5.16 10.50
CA LEU A 71 -5.54 -6.32 10.12
C LEU A 71 -5.72 -6.68 8.65
N ILE A 72 -6.96 -6.79 8.16
CA ILE A 72 -7.24 -7.11 6.75
C ILE A 72 -6.59 -6.08 5.83
N SER A 73 -6.79 -4.79 6.13
CA SER A 73 -6.23 -3.71 5.33
C SER A 73 -4.70 -3.74 5.35
N PHE A 74 -4.11 -4.00 6.51
CA PHE A 74 -2.66 -4.12 6.69
C PHE A 74 -2.07 -5.31 5.93
N LEU A 75 -2.71 -6.48 5.99
CA LEU A 75 -2.27 -7.68 5.26
C LEU A 75 -2.33 -7.46 3.73
N LEU A 76 -3.39 -6.80 3.25
CA LEU A 76 -3.54 -6.45 1.84
C LEU A 76 -2.49 -5.45 1.35
N VAL A 77 -1.98 -4.57 2.21
CA VAL A 77 -0.83 -3.71 1.85
C VAL A 77 0.46 -4.52 1.89
N THR A 78 0.76 -5.17 3.01
CA THR A 78 2.10 -5.70 3.29
C THR A 78 2.45 -6.99 2.56
N ILE A 79 1.54 -7.96 2.53
CA ILE A 79 1.79 -9.27 1.90
C ILE A 79 2.03 -9.11 0.39
N PRO A 80 1.20 -8.39 -0.38
CA PRO A 80 1.48 -8.21 -1.80
C PRO A 80 2.71 -7.32 -2.02
N SER A 81 2.95 -6.31 -1.17
CA SER A 81 4.15 -5.45 -1.25
C SER A 81 5.48 -6.20 -1.09
N MET A 82 5.52 -7.37 -0.44
CA MET A 82 6.74 -8.18 -0.41
C MET A 82 6.96 -9.05 -1.65
N PHE A 83 5.91 -9.29 -2.45
CA PHE A 83 5.97 -10.21 -3.59
C PHE A 83 6.11 -9.53 -4.95
N TRP A 84 5.70 -8.27 -5.11
CA TRP A 84 5.58 -7.66 -6.43
C TRP A 84 6.90 -7.65 -7.24
N LEU A 85 8.05 -7.41 -6.60
CA LEU A 85 9.36 -7.46 -7.28
C LEU A 85 9.74 -8.88 -7.72
N GLU A 86 9.47 -9.88 -6.88
CA GLU A 86 9.75 -11.28 -7.20
C GLU A 86 8.83 -11.79 -8.31
N LEU A 87 7.56 -11.38 -8.32
CA LEU A 87 6.62 -11.66 -9.40
C LEU A 87 7.03 -10.94 -10.71
N THR A 88 7.57 -9.72 -10.62
CA THR A 88 8.07 -8.97 -11.77
C THR A 88 9.27 -9.69 -12.39
N ALA A 89 10.24 -10.12 -11.56
CA ALA A 89 11.37 -10.92 -12.02
C ALA A 89 10.93 -12.27 -12.62
N PHE A 90 9.94 -12.93 -12.01
CA PHE A 90 9.35 -14.15 -12.57
C PHE A 90 8.71 -13.91 -13.93
N HIS A 91 7.96 -12.82 -14.10
CA HIS A 91 7.36 -12.45 -15.39
C HIS A 91 8.43 -12.21 -16.46
N MET A 92 9.51 -11.47 -16.15
CA MET A 92 10.62 -11.26 -17.10
C MET A 92 11.27 -12.56 -17.58
N SER A 93 11.30 -13.60 -16.74
CA SER A 93 11.87 -14.90 -17.11
C SER A 93 10.93 -15.82 -17.91
N ASN A 94 9.61 -15.62 -17.82
CA ASN A 94 8.61 -16.51 -18.43
C ASN A 94 7.81 -15.88 -19.57
N ASP A 95 7.72 -14.55 -19.63
CA ASP A 95 7.06 -13.77 -20.68
C ASP A 95 5.65 -14.27 -21.03
N SER A 96 4.84 -14.55 -20.01
CA SER A 96 3.48 -15.07 -20.18
C SER A 96 2.42 -14.12 -19.66
N THR A 97 1.25 -14.09 -20.32
CA THR A 97 0.10 -13.30 -19.88
C THR A 97 -0.34 -13.65 -18.46
N PHE A 98 -0.21 -14.91 -18.04
CA PHE A 98 -0.53 -15.31 -16.66
C PHE A 98 0.42 -14.64 -15.66
N SER A 99 1.73 -14.64 -15.93
CA SER A 99 2.70 -13.96 -15.06
C SER A 99 2.50 -12.45 -15.00
N GLN A 100 2.10 -11.80 -16.10
CA GLN A 100 1.69 -10.39 -16.12
C GLN A 100 0.49 -10.14 -15.19
N VAL A 101 -0.57 -10.95 -15.31
CA VAL A 101 -1.79 -10.82 -14.48
C VAL A 101 -1.46 -11.00 -12.99
N LEU A 102 -0.53 -11.88 -12.64
CA LEU A 102 -0.08 -12.04 -11.25
C LEU A 102 0.57 -10.77 -10.70
N VAL A 103 1.44 -10.10 -11.49
CA VAL A 103 2.10 -8.85 -11.07
C VAL A 103 1.05 -7.74 -10.90
N ILE A 104 0.20 -7.52 -11.91
CA ILE A 104 -0.81 -6.45 -11.87
C ILE A 104 -1.81 -6.70 -10.73
N GLY A 105 -2.29 -7.94 -10.58
CA GLY A 105 -3.17 -8.33 -9.48
C GLY A 105 -2.53 -8.09 -8.11
N CYS A 106 -1.24 -8.40 -7.97
CA CYS A 106 -0.48 -8.14 -6.75
C CYS A 106 -0.46 -6.64 -6.40
N LEU A 107 -0.15 -5.77 -7.37
CA LEU A 107 -0.15 -4.31 -7.18
C LEU A 107 -1.54 -3.78 -6.81
N TRP A 108 -2.59 -4.29 -7.45
CA TRP A 108 -3.96 -3.87 -7.18
C TRP A 108 -4.47 -4.32 -5.81
N LEU A 109 -3.99 -5.44 -5.27
CA LEU A 109 -4.26 -5.82 -3.88
C LEU A 109 -3.67 -4.80 -2.89
N VAL A 110 -2.47 -4.27 -3.16
CA VAL A 110 -1.89 -3.19 -2.35
C VAL A 110 -2.75 -1.93 -2.43
N CYS A 111 -3.20 -1.55 -3.63
CA CYS A 111 -4.12 -0.42 -3.81
C CYS A 111 -5.40 -0.59 -3.00
N LEU A 112 -6.00 -1.79 -3.04
CA LEU A 112 -7.19 -2.10 -2.25
C LEU A 112 -6.91 -1.98 -0.75
N GLY A 113 -5.80 -2.54 -0.26
CA GLY A 113 -5.40 -2.43 1.15
C GLY A 113 -5.27 -0.97 1.60
N ASN A 114 -4.65 -0.12 0.78
CA ASN A 114 -4.52 1.31 1.08
C ASN A 114 -5.89 2.03 1.07
N ILE A 115 -6.77 1.71 0.14
CA ILE A 115 -8.14 2.26 0.12
C ILE A 115 -8.89 1.86 1.41
N LEU A 116 -8.79 0.60 1.83
CA LEU A 116 -9.43 0.13 3.06
C LEU A 116 -8.85 0.79 4.32
N LEU A 117 -7.53 1.04 4.37
CA LEU A 117 -6.91 1.85 5.43
C LEU A 117 -7.44 3.28 5.43
N GLY A 118 -7.50 3.93 4.26
CA GLY A 118 -8.03 5.29 4.14
C GLY A 118 -9.51 5.39 4.54
N LEU A 119 -10.31 4.38 4.22
CA LEU A 119 -11.70 4.31 4.62
C LEU A 119 -11.87 4.04 6.12
N LEU A 120 -10.95 3.30 6.74
CA LEU A 120 -10.90 3.12 8.19
C LEU A 120 -10.57 4.45 8.89
N ALA A 121 -9.59 5.20 8.36
CA ALA A 121 -9.23 6.54 8.85
C ALA A 121 -10.39 7.53 8.69
N TRP A 122 -11.07 7.47 7.56
CA TRP A 122 -12.26 8.26 7.29
C TRP A 122 -13.42 7.91 8.23
N GLY A 123 -13.64 6.61 8.49
CA GLY A 123 -14.64 6.13 9.46
C GLY A 123 -14.36 6.68 10.86
N ALA A 124 -13.11 6.59 11.33
CA ALA A 124 -12.68 7.17 12.59
C ALA A 124 -12.99 8.68 12.69
N HIS A 125 -12.72 9.42 11.61
CA HIS A 125 -12.98 10.85 11.53
C HIS A 125 -14.47 11.18 11.57
N GLN A 126 -15.30 10.46 10.80
CA GLN A 126 -16.75 10.66 10.80
C GLN A 126 -17.39 10.32 12.14
N GLN A 127 -16.90 9.27 12.82
CA GLN A 127 -17.36 8.87 14.13
C GLN A 127 -16.92 9.82 15.25
N GLY A 128 -15.98 10.73 14.96
CA GLY A 128 -15.48 11.71 15.94
C GLY A 128 -14.76 11.06 17.11
N ILE A 129 -14.08 9.93 16.90
CA ILE A 129 -13.48 9.14 17.98
C ILE A 129 -12.38 9.88 18.76
N ALA A 130 -11.74 10.86 18.09
CA ALA A 130 -10.71 11.72 18.64
C ALA A 130 -10.57 13.00 17.80
N SER A 131 -9.99 14.06 18.38
CA SER A 131 -9.78 15.35 17.71
C SER A 131 -8.70 15.33 16.61
N ASP A 132 -7.85 14.31 16.60
CA ASP A 132 -6.66 14.18 15.76
C ASP A 132 -6.82 13.13 14.65
N THR A 133 -8.06 12.69 14.41
CA THR A 133 -8.48 11.75 13.35
C THR A 133 -8.11 12.17 11.92
N ILE A 134 -7.72 13.43 11.71
CA ILE A 134 -7.21 13.89 10.42
C ILE A 134 -5.85 13.27 10.07
N TRP A 135 -5.02 12.91 11.05
CA TRP A 135 -3.66 12.44 10.78
C TRP A 135 -3.62 11.08 10.09
N PRO A 136 -4.40 10.06 10.48
CA PRO A 136 -4.49 8.82 9.72
C PRO A 136 -5.01 9.00 8.29
N ILE A 137 -5.88 9.99 8.04
CA ILE A 137 -6.33 10.31 6.67
C ILE A 137 -5.17 10.85 5.84
N ILE A 138 -4.39 11.78 6.41
CA ILE A 138 -3.16 12.29 5.78
C ILE A 138 -2.20 11.12 5.53
N GLY A 139 -1.98 10.25 6.50
CA GLY A 139 -1.12 9.08 6.36
C GLY A 139 -1.54 8.14 5.24
N ALA A 140 -2.84 7.88 5.09
CA ALA A 140 -3.39 7.07 4.00
C ALA A 140 -3.20 7.75 2.63
N ALA A 141 -3.37 9.07 2.55
CA ALA A 141 -3.12 9.83 1.33
C ALA A 141 -1.63 9.82 0.93
N MET A 142 -0.73 9.94 1.92
CA MET A 142 0.72 9.83 1.71
C MET A 142 1.11 8.44 1.18
N LEU A 143 0.56 7.37 1.78
CA LEU A 143 0.77 6.00 1.33
C LEU A 143 0.25 5.80 -0.11
N ALA A 144 -0.92 6.38 -0.43
CA ALA A 144 -1.54 6.30 -1.75
C ALA A 144 -0.65 6.84 -2.89
N ILE A 145 0.16 7.88 -2.63
CA ILE A 145 1.06 8.44 -3.65
C ILE A 145 2.00 7.36 -4.21
N GLN A 146 2.58 6.55 -3.33
CA GLN A 146 3.42 5.45 -3.78
C GLN A 146 2.58 4.29 -4.31
N VAL A 147 1.69 3.72 -3.49
CA VAL A 147 1.13 2.41 -3.82
C VAL A 147 0.04 2.46 -4.88
N ILE A 148 -0.70 3.57 -4.99
CA ILE A 148 -1.69 3.78 -6.04
C ILE A 148 -1.07 4.55 -7.20
N GLY A 149 -0.44 5.69 -6.93
CA GLY A 149 0.11 6.56 -7.98
C GLY A 149 1.28 5.91 -8.72
N ASN A 150 2.38 5.67 -8.02
CA ASN A 150 3.58 5.11 -8.64
C ASN A 150 3.39 3.64 -9.02
N ASP A 151 2.99 2.80 -8.07
CA ASP A 151 2.98 1.35 -8.28
C ASP A 151 1.70 0.90 -8.99
N GLY A 152 0.52 1.33 -8.53
CA GLY A 152 -0.76 0.91 -9.12
C GLY A 152 -1.08 1.46 -10.50
N ILE A 153 -0.57 2.66 -10.85
CA ILE A 153 -0.87 3.35 -12.11
C ILE A 153 0.38 3.46 -12.99
N ILE A 154 1.42 4.17 -12.53
CA ILE A 154 2.59 4.44 -13.38
C ILE A 154 3.28 3.14 -13.79
N TRP A 155 3.52 2.23 -12.84
CA TRP A 155 4.12 0.93 -13.14
C TRP A 155 3.27 0.14 -14.11
N VAL A 156 1.97 0.01 -13.82
CA VAL A 156 1.05 -0.78 -14.64
C VAL A 156 0.95 -0.27 -16.09
N VAL A 157 1.05 1.04 -16.29
CA VAL A 157 0.97 1.65 -17.63
C VAL A 157 2.32 1.68 -18.35
N LYS A 158 3.43 1.87 -17.64
CA LYS A 158 4.75 2.11 -18.25
C LYS A 158 5.60 0.86 -18.38
N TYR A 159 5.35 -0.17 -17.58
CA TYR A 159 6.13 -1.41 -17.64
C TYR A 159 5.93 -2.09 -19.00
N PRO A 160 6.99 -2.52 -19.69
CA PRO A 160 6.90 -3.23 -20.97
C PRO A 160 6.51 -4.69 -20.71
N TRP A 161 5.20 -4.92 -20.56
CA TRP A 161 4.59 -6.24 -20.39
C TRP A 161 4.71 -7.14 -21.62
#